data_AF-A0A3M6USP2-F1
#
_entry.id   AF-A0A3M6USP2-F1
#
_cell.length_a   1.000
_cell.length_b   1.000
_cell.length_c   1.000
_cell.angle_alpha   90.00
_cell.angle_beta   90.00
_cell.angle_gamma   90.00
#
_symmetry.space_group_name_H-M   'P 1'
#
loop_
_entity.id
_entity.type
_entity.pdbx_description
1 polymer ?
#
loop_
_entity_poly.entity_id
_entity_poly.type
_entity_poly.pdbx_seq_one_letter_code
_entity_poly.pdbx_strand_id
1 'polypeptide(L)'
;MHAPVACSFLLSFILSIFTITVRADNASTISEPTPFKLNDKAIVCNVVNSPPDEAIKSLERTLVETLEQKFEQLIAAVNKTAKSAVNKTAEASCKDIYDNHKSEGNKPYLLLVSPQKKVPVYCHMASLGTCGGGGWTLVMKIDGAKLTFRYNSQLWNNKVDFNLAGGKTGLDMQETKLPTYWSTHFSKICLGMRLGQQVRFIMINKHANSLYSLIADGKYRATTLGRHQWKTLLGSQSSLQEHCNLEGFNVHPRPNHRRVRIGILGNNENHCNSCDSRIGFGSADSSNVCGNVAAWRGDNGDKQIKAMGYIFVQ
;
A
#
# COMPACT_ATOMS: atom_id res chain seq x y z
N MET A 1 -33.71 -15.47 63.20
CA MET A 1 -32.32 -15.45 62.71
C MET A 1 -32.35 -15.81 61.22
N HIS A 2 -31.50 -15.15 60.42
CA HIS A 2 -31.34 -15.20 58.96
C HIS A 2 -32.29 -14.36 58.10
N ALA A 3 -31.91 -13.09 57.89
CA ALA A 3 -31.71 -12.51 56.56
C ALA A 3 -31.06 -11.09 56.61
N PRO A 4 -29.76 -10.96 56.91
CA PRO A 4 -28.98 -9.79 56.51
C PRO A 4 -27.80 -10.15 55.58
N VAL A 5 -27.94 -11.19 54.75
CA VAL A 5 -26.82 -11.73 53.94
C VAL A 5 -26.99 -11.51 52.43
N ALA A 6 -28.21 -11.27 51.92
CA ALA A 6 -28.43 -11.15 50.47
C ALA A 6 -27.97 -9.81 49.86
N CYS A 7 -27.88 -8.73 50.65
CA CYS A 7 -27.52 -7.41 50.13
C CYS A 7 -25.99 -7.19 50.00
N SER A 8 -25.18 -7.87 50.83
CA SER A 8 -23.71 -7.75 50.77
C SER A 8 -23.04 -8.61 49.68
N PHE A 9 -23.71 -9.66 49.17
CA PHE A 9 -23.12 -10.54 48.15
C PHE A 9 -23.32 -10.07 46.70
N LEU A 10 -24.29 -9.20 46.44
CA LEU A 10 -24.52 -8.62 45.09
C LEU A 10 -23.67 -7.36 44.83
N LEU A 11 -23.29 -6.63 45.89
CA LEU A 11 -22.47 -5.42 45.79
C LEU A 11 -20.97 -5.71 45.54
N SER A 12 -20.47 -6.90 45.90
CA SER A 12 -19.08 -7.30 45.59
C SER A 12 -18.88 -7.78 44.15
N PHE A 13 -19.95 -8.21 43.47
CA PHE A 13 -19.88 -8.67 42.08
C PHE A 13 -19.91 -7.53 41.05
N ILE A 14 -20.52 -6.38 41.38
CA ILE A 14 -20.69 -5.27 40.43
C ILE A 14 -19.45 -4.35 40.37
N LEU A 15 -18.63 -4.31 41.42
CA LEU A 15 -17.34 -3.59 41.41
C LEU A 15 -16.22 -4.33 40.65
N SER A 16 -16.41 -5.61 40.30
CA SER A 16 -15.38 -6.44 39.65
C SER A 16 -15.53 -6.59 38.13
N ILE A 17 -16.57 -6.02 37.53
CA ILE A 17 -16.83 -6.16 36.10
C ILE A 17 -16.70 -4.77 35.50
N PHE A 18 -15.60 -4.55 34.78
CA PHE A 18 -15.45 -3.75 33.55
C PHE A 18 -14.00 -3.23 33.45
N THR A 19 -13.04 -4.13 33.54
CA THR A 19 -11.76 -3.95 32.83
C THR A 19 -12.03 -4.25 31.36
N ILE A 20 -12.32 -3.22 30.55
CA ILE A 20 -12.44 -3.39 29.10
C ILE A 20 -11.04 -3.34 28.50
N THR A 21 -10.53 -4.50 28.11
CA THR A 21 -9.34 -4.61 27.26
C THR A 21 -9.77 -4.40 25.80
N VAL A 22 -9.46 -3.24 25.23
CA VAL A 22 -9.60 -3.02 23.78
C VAL A 22 -8.45 -3.75 23.09
N ARG A 23 -8.74 -4.91 22.49
CA ARG A 23 -7.80 -5.63 21.64
C ARG A 23 -7.97 -5.12 20.22
N ALA A 24 -6.98 -4.38 19.72
CA ALA A 24 -6.87 -4.11 18.29
C ALA A 24 -6.40 -5.39 17.61
N ASP A 25 -7.23 -5.98 16.75
CA ASP A 25 -6.83 -7.09 15.90
C ASP A 25 -5.93 -6.57 14.77
N ASN A 26 -4.68 -6.29 15.14
CA ASN A 26 -3.51 -6.33 14.27
C ASN A 26 -2.28 -6.41 15.17
N ALA A 27 -1.90 -7.65 15.50
CA ALA A 27 -0.77 -7.95 16.36
C ALA A 27 0.54 -7.46 15.74
N SER A 28 1.11 -6.38 16.28
CA SER A 28 2.53 -6.27 16.65
C SER A 28 2.86 -4.86 17.18
N THR A 29 2.42 -4.56 18.39
CA THR A 29 3.19 -3.86 19.44
C THR A 29 2.32 -3.79 20.69
N ILE A 30 2.80 -4.41 21.77
CA ILE A 30 2.21 -4.33 23.10
C ILE A 30 2.40 -2.89 23.58
N SER A 31 1.33 -2.09 23.58
CA SER A 31 1.23 -0.94 24.47
C SER A 31 0.53 -1.42 25.73
N GLU A 32 1.15 -1.22 26.89
CA GLU A 32 0.54 -1.50 28.18
C GLU A 32 -0.88 -0.90 28.25
N PRO A 33 -1.85 -1.62 28.84
CA PRO A 33 -3.19 -1.10 29.00
C PRO A 33 -3.16 0.10 29.94
N THR A 34 -3.34 1.32 29.41
CA THR A 34 -3.62 2.49 30.25
C THR A 34 -4.95 2.25 30.98
N PRO A 35 -4.97 2.14 32.32
CA PRO A 35 -6.21 1.95 33.05
C PRO A 35 -7.03 3.23 32.97
N PHE A 36 -8.22 3.16 32.38
CA PHE A 36 -9.18 4.25 32.43
C PHE A 36 -9.80 4.25 33.85
N LYS A 37 -9.35 5.16 34.72
CA LYS A 37 -9.96 5.36 36.04
C LYS A 37 -11.26 6.15 35.87
N LEU A 38 -12.39 5.44 35.92
CA LEU A 38 -13.71 6.05 36.01
C LEU A 38 -13.90 6.55 37.45
N ASN A 39 -14.24 7.82 37.63
CA ASN A 39 -14.39 8.43 38.95
C ASN A 39 -15.39 7.63 39.81
N ASP A 40 -14.92 7.10 40.94
CA ASP A 40 -15.71 6.37 41.92
C ASP A 40 -16.70 7.32 42.60
N LYS A 41 -17.92 7.43 42.06
CA LYS A 41 -19.07 7.89 42.86
C LYS A 41 -19.87 6.66 43.26
N ALA A 42 -19.81 6.34 44.55
CA ALA A 42 -20.63 5.31 45.17
C ALA A 42 -22.11 5.58 44.85
N ILE A 43 -22.81 4.54 44.38
CA ILE A 43 -24.27 4.57 44.24
C ILE A 43 -24.83 4.55 45.67
N VAL A 44 -25.34 5.70 46.12
CA VAL A 44 -25.97 5.83 47.44
C VAL A 44 -27.43 5.42 47.30
N CYS A 45 -27.78 4.25 47.83
CA CYS A 45 -29.17 3.81 47.94
C CYS A 45 -29.82 4.49 49.16
N ASN A 46 -30.62 5.54 48.95
CA ASN A 46 -31.53 6.04 49.98
C ASN A 46 -32.80 5.19 49.96
N VAL A 47 -32.82 4.09 50.72
CA VAL A 47 -34.04 3.31 50.92
C VAL A 47 -34.83 3.93 52.07
N VAL A 48 -35.76 4.82 51.73
CA VAL A 48 -36.87 5.19 52.63
C VAL A 48 -37.82 4.00 52.71
N ASN A 49 -38.43 3.75 53.87
CA ASN A 49 -39.33 2.63 54.19
C ASN A 49 -40.48 2.43 53.17
N SER A 50 -40.18 1.81 52.02
CA SER A 50 -41.12 1.48 50.96
C SER A 50 -41.29 -0.04 50.84
N PRO A 51 -42.45 -0.53 50.34
CA PRO A 51 -42.67 -1.95 50.06
C PRO A 51 -41.56 -2.54 49.17
N PRO A 52 -41.18 -3.83 49.33
CA PRO A 52 -40.06 -4.46 48.61
C PRO A 52 -40.09 -4.26 47.09
N ASP A 53 -41.29 -4.27 46.49
CA ASP A 53 -41.49 -4.09 45.04
C ASP A 53 -41.17 -2.68 44.53
N GLU A 54 -41.33 -1.64 45.36
CA GLU A 54 -40.97 -0.27 44.99
C GLU A 54 -39.46 -0.04 45.06
N ALA A 55 -38.80 -0.65 46.04
CA ALA A 55 -37.34 -0.58 46.18
C ALA A 55 -36.62 -1.29 45.02
N ILE A 56 -37.14 -2.43 44.56
CA ILE A 56 -36.61 -3.16 43.39
C ILE A 56 -36.78 -2.34 42.12
N LYS A 57 -37.96 -1.77 41.86
CA LYS A 57 -38.20 -0.90 40.69
C LYS A 57 -37.33 0.36 40.69
N SER A 58 -37.07 0.92 41.87
CA SER A 58 -36.16 2.07 42.02
C SER A 58 -34.71 1.71 41.67
N LEU A 59 -34.27 0.53 42.10
CA LEU A 59 -32.94 0.01 41.78
C LEU A 59 -32.79 -0.29 40.28
N GLU A 60 -33.79 -0.90 39.66
CA GLU A 60 -33.82 -1.18 38.22
C GLU A 60 -33.71 0.11 37.39
N ARG A 61 -34.48 1.16 37.73
CA ARG A 61 -34.38 2.46 37.04
C ARG A 61 -33.00 3.08 37.19
N THR A 62 -32.47 3.11 38.42
CA THR A 62 -31.15 3.69 38.69
C THR A 62 -30.05 2.97 37.91
N LEU A 63 -30.16 1.63 37.79
CA LEU A 63 -29.21 0.83 37.03
C LEU A 63 -29.30 1.13 35.52
N VAL A 64 -30.51 1.20 34.97
CA VAL A 64 -30.73 1.52 33.55
C VAL A 64 -30.22 2.92 33.22
N GLU A 65 -30.57 3.93 34.02
CA GLU A 65 -30.10 5.31 33.83
C GLU A 65 -28.57 5.41 33.89
N THR A 66 -27.94 4.69 34.82
CA THR A 66 -26.47 4.64 34.93
C THR A 66 -25.83 3.97 33.72
N LEU A 67 -26.43 2.90 33.20
CA LEU A 67 -25.94 2.19 32.01
C LEU A 67 -26.05 3.07 30.76
N GLU A 68 -27.19 3.72 30.56
CA GLU A 68 -27.40 4.66 29.45
C GLU A 68 -26.39 5.80 29.50
N GLN A 69 -26.19 6.40 30.68
CA GLN A 69 -25.21 7.47 30.87
C GLN A 69 -23.78 7.02 30.53
N LYS A 70 -23.39 5.81 30.94
CA LYS A 70 -22.06 5.26 30.61
C LYS A 70 -21.94 4.92 29.12
N PHE A 71 -23.00 4.46 28.49
CA PHE A 71 -23.02 4.18 27.05
C PHE A 71 -22.83 5.45 26.22
N GLU A 72 -23.50 6.55 26.58
CA GLU A 72 -23.32 7.85 25.93
C GLU A 72 -21.90 8.41 26.11
N GLN A 73 -21.31 8.25 27.29
CA GLN A 73 -19.90 8.62 27.52
C GLN A 73 -18.94 7.81 26.64
N LEU A 74 -19.22 6.52 26.44
CA LEU A 74 -18.44 5.66 25.56
C LEU A 74 -18.57 6.09 24.09
N ILE A 75 -19.79 6.36 23.62
CA ILE A 75 -20.06 6.89 22.28
C ILE A 75 -19.29 8.19 22.06
N ALA A 76 -19.35 9.12 23.02
CA ALA A 76 -18.62 10.38 22.95
C ALA A 76 -17.10 10.19 22.87
N ALA A 77 -16.54 9.27 23.65
CA ALA A 77 -15.11 8.95 23.64
C ALA A 77 -14.67 8.32 22.31
N VAL A 78 -15.46 7.38 21.76
CA VAL A 78 -15.21 6.76 20.45
C VAL A 78 -15.30 7.82 19.35
N ASN A 79 -16.33 8.67 19.34
CA ASN A 79 -16.49 9.75 18.37
C ASN A 79 -15.38 10.79 18.45
N LYS A 80 -14.91 11.14 19.65
CA LYS A 80 -13.76 12.04 19.84
C LYS A 80 -12.47 11.43 19.29
N THR A 81 -12.27 10.13 19.50
CA THR A 81 -11.12 9.38 18.99
C THR A 81 -11.16 9.29 17.46
N ALA A 82 -12.34 9.00 16.90
CA ALA A 82 -12.57 8.99 15.46
C ALA A 82 -12.34 10.37 14.82
N LYS A 83 -12.88 11.46 15.41
CA LYS A 83 -12.67 12.84 14.95
C LYS A 83 -11.19 13.28 15.03
N SER A 84 -10.47 12.84 16.06
CA SER A 84 -9.02 13.09 16.19
C SER A 84 -8.21 12.33 15.13
N ALA A 85 -8.62 11.10 14.80
CA ALA A 85 -8.03 10.31 13.72
C ALA A 85 -8.30 10.93 12.33
N VAL A 86 -9.48 11.50 12.12
CA VAL A 86 -9.86 12.19 10.87
C VAL A 86 -9.04 13.47 10.65
N ASN A 87 -8.63 14.18 11.72
CA ASN A 87 -7.88 15.44 11.61
C ASN A 87 -6.35 15.29 11.58
N LYS A 88 -5.82 14.06 11.66
CA LYS A 88 -4.37 13.82 11.71
C LYS A 88 -3.94 12.51 11.05
N THR A 89 -4.56 12.15 9.92
CA THR A 89 -3.98 11.15 9.03
C THR A 89 -2.68 11.73 8.47
N ALA A 90 -1.56 11.30 9.05
CA ALA A 90 -0.27 11.51 8.44
C ALA A 90 -0.33 10.89 7.03
N GLU A 91 -0.01 11.70 6.02
CA GLU A 91 -0.23 11.34 4.64
C GLU A 91 0.66 10.14 4.27
N ALA A 92 0.03 9.01 3.92
CA ALA A 92 0.73 7.76 3.63
C ALA A 92 1.03 7.61 2.13
N SER A 93 0.33 8.38 1.30
CA SER A 93 0.50 8.40 -0.16
C SER A 93 0.41 9.81 -0.73
N CYS A 94 0.91 9.99 -1.96
CA CYS A 94 0.71 11.22 -2.72
C CYS A 94 -0.76 11.44 -3.10
N LYS A 95 -1.55 10.36 -3.18
CA LYS A 95 -2.98 10.42 -3.46
C LYS A 95 -3.74 11.03 -2.27
N ASP A 96 -3.34 10.71 -1.04
CA ASP A 96 -3.91 11.31 0.18
C ASP A 96 -3.70 12.84 0.17
N ILE A 97 -2.49 13.29 -0.20
CA ILE A 97 -2.17 14.72 -0.31
C ILE A 97 -3.02 15.39 -1.39
N TYR A 98 -3.15 14.74 -2.54
CA TYR A 98 -3.90 15.24 -3.67
C TYR A 98 -5.40 15.38 -3.35
N ASP A 99 -6.00 14.34 -2.78
CA ASP A 99 -7.43 14.30 -2.44
C ASP A 99 -7.79 15.26 -1.30
N ASN A 100 -6.86 15.50 -0.37
CA ASN A 100 -7.04 16.47 0.71
C ASN A 100 -6.71 17.91 0.30
N HIS A 101 -6.49 18.19 -0.99
CA HIS A 101 -6.14 19.51 -1.52
C HIS A 101 -4.90 20.16 -0.87
N LYS A 102 -3.93 19.34 -0.40
CA LYS A 102 -2.67 19.78 0.22
C LYS A 102 -1.49 19.84 -0.77
N SER A 103 -1.75 19.64 -2.06
CA SER A 103 -0.75 19.63 -3.10
C SER A 103 -0.26 21.06 -3.41
N GLU A 104 1.06 21.25 -3.39
CA GLU A 104 1.77 22.42 -3.90
C GLU A 104 2.51 22.08 -5.22
N GLY A 105 1.99 21.10 -5.97
CA GLY A 105 2.56 20.66 -7.25
C GLY A 105 3.60 19.54 -7.13
N ASN A 106 4.32 19.32 -8.23
CA ASN A 106 5.29 18.25 -8.39
C ASN A 106 6.54 18.50 -7.53
N LYS A 107 6.66 17.82 -6.39
CA LYS A 107 7.79 17.96 -5.48
C LYS A 107 7.90 16.75 -4.56
N PRO A 108 8.99 16.60 -3.80
CA PRO A 108 9.03 15.66 -2.69
C PRO A 108 8.10 16.09 -1.54
N TYR A 109 7.32 15.14 -1.01
CA TYR A 109 6.52 15.30 0.19
C TYR A 109 6.98 14.31 1.26
N LEU A 110 6.84 14.67 2.54
CA LEU A 110 7.13 13.77 3.64
C LEU A 110 5.95 12.81 3.85
N LEU A 111 6.09 11.57 3.38
CA LEU A 111 5.08 10.53 3.55
C LEU A 111 5.37 9.66 4.78
N LEU A 112 4.33 9.29 5.51
CA LEU A 112 4.40 8.31 6.60
C LEU A 112 4.43 6.90 6.00
N VAL A 113 5.59 6.24 6.04
CA VAL A 113 5.80 4.90 5.45
C VAL A 113 5.78 3.78 6.50
N SER A 114 5.84 4.14 7.78
CA SER A 114 5.56 3.30 8.95
C SER A 114 5.19 4.21 10.13
N PRO A 115 4.63 3.69 11.24
CA PRO A 115 4.10 4.52 12.35
C PRO A 115 5.05 5.60 12.89
N GLN A 116 6.36 5.43 12.74
CA GLN A 116 7.38 6.37 13.24
C GLN A 116 8.37 6.83 12.15
N LYS A 117 8.19 6.44 10.87
CA LYS A 117 9.12 6.77 9.79
C LYS A 117 8.44 7.63 8.74
N LYS A 118 8.94 8.85 8.58
CA LYS A 118 8.62 9.72 7.43
C LYS A 118 9.76 9.72 6.44
N VAL A 119 9.43 9.66 5.15
CA VAL A 119 10.42 9.68 4.07
C VAL A 119 10.01 10.71 3.02
N PRO A 120 10.94 11.57 2.55
CA PRO A 120 10.66 12.45 1.43
C PRO A 120 10.55 11.63 0.15
N VAL A 121 9.37 11.65 -0.47
CA VAL A 121 9.04 10.91 -1.69
C VAL A 121 8.51 11.87 -2.72
N TYR A 122 9.06 11.81 -3.93
CA TYR A 122 8.57 12.58 -5.07
C TYR A 122 7.13 12.18 -5.40
N CYS A 123 6.24 13.17 -5.30
CA CYS A 123 4.86 13.05 -5.75
C CYS A 123 4.69 13.75 -7.09
N HIS A 124 4.11 13.02 -8.05
CA HIS A 124 3.68 13.63 -9.30
C HIS A 124 2.20 13.99 -9.20
N MET A 125 1.94 15.29 -9.04
CA MET A 125 0.63 15.90 -8.82
C MET A 125 -0.04 16.38 -10.11
N ALA A 126 0.70 16.46 -11.22
CA ALA A 126 0.14 16.69 -12.55
C ALA A 126 -0.29 15.38 -13.23
N SER A 127 -0.81 15.48 -14.46
CA SER A 127 -1.15 14.31 -15.28
C SER A 127 0.10 13.61 -15.81
N LEU A 128 0.17 12.28 -15.66
CA LEU A 128 1.22 11.41 -16.24
C LEU A 128 0.75 10.77 -17.55
N GLY A 129 0.54 11.59 -18.57
CA GLY A 129 0.14 11.11 -19.91
C GLY A 129 -1.13 10.26 -19.84
N THR A 130 -1.06 9.02 -20.33
CA THR A 130 -2.21 8.08 -20.34
C THR A 130 -2.61 7.57 -18.96
N CYS A 131 -1.77 7.77 -17.93
CA CYS A 131 -2.13 7.40 -16.56
C CYS A 131 -3.16 8.36 -15.95
N GLY A 132 -3.27 9.59 -16.48
CA GLY A 132 -4.24 10.58 -16.00
C GLY A 132 -3.83 11.26 -14.70
N GLY A 133 -4.84 11.74 -13.97
CA GLY A 133 -4.74 12.74 -12.90
C GLY A 133 -3.80 12.41 -11.73
N GLY A 134 -3.40 13.47 -11.01
CA GLY A 134 -2.26 13.51 -10.08
C GLY A 134 -2.40 12.75 -8.76
N GLY A 135 -1.37 12.86 -7.92
CA GLY A 135 -1.24 12.11 -6.68
C GLY A 135 -0.48 10.80 -6.85
N TRP A 136 0.38 10.71 -7.86
CA TRP A 136 1.20 9.53 -8.13
C TRP A 136 2.39 9.46 -7.16
N THR A 137 2.48 8.34 -6.44
CA THR A 137 3.55 8.07 -5.48
C THR A 137 4.70 7.35 -6.15
N LEU A 138 5.89 7.94 -6.18
CA LEU A 138 7.08 7.26 -6.70
C LEU A 138 7.43 6.06 -5.80
N VAL A 139 7.68 4.90 -6.39
CA VAL A 139 8.11 3.69 -5.64
C VAL A 139 9.50 3.22 -6.04
N MET A 140 9.86 3.33 -7.32
CA MET A 140 11.12 2.81 -7.84
C MET A 140 11.54 3.50 -9.13
N LYS A 141 12.85 3.66 -9.32
CA LYS A 141 13.48 4.12 -10.56
C LYS A 141 14.61 3.16 -10.94
N ILE A 142 14.64 2.73 -12.19
CA ILE A 142 15.50 1.63 -12.66
C ILE A 142 16.29 2.11 -13.88
N ASP A 143 17.61 2.03 -13.82
CA ASP A 143 18.47 2.35 -14.96
C ASP A 143 18.71 1.08 -15.77
N GLY A 144 18.25 1.05 -17.02
CA GLY A 144 18.39 -0.11 -17.89
C GLY A 144 19.83 -0.51 -18.20
N ALA A 145 20.80 0.38 -17.98
CA ALA A 145 22.22 0.12 -18.12
C ALA A 145 22.87 -0.50 -16.86
N LYS A 146 22.17 -0.52 -15.72
CA LYS A 146 22.70 -0.99 -14.43
C LYS A 146 22.09 -2.33 -14.02
N LEU A 147 22.89 -3.13 -13.32
CA LEU A 147 22.49 -4.47 -12.86
C LEU A 147 21.68 -4.46 -11.55
N THR A 148 21.54 -3.30 -10.90
CA THR A 148 20.94 -3.12 -9.56
C THR A 148 19.58 -3.81 -9.43
N PHE A 149 18.71 -3.62 -10.42
CA PHE A 149 17.35 -4.15 -10.43
C PHE A 149 17.12 -5.24 -11.48
N ARG A 150 18.16 -5.98 -11.88
CA ARG A 150 17.99 -7.18 -12.72
C ARG A 150 16.97 -8.14 -12.09
N TYR A 151 16.35 -9.02 -12.89
CA TYR A 151 15.26 -9.90 -12.43
C TYR A 151 15.58 -10.60 -11.10
N ASN A 152 16.75 -11.24 -11.00
CA ASN A 152 17.17 -11.99 -9.80
C ASN A 152 17.65 -11.11 -8.63
N SER A 153 17.58 -9.78 -8.73
CA SER A 153 18.00 -8.90 -7.62
C SER A 153 17.13 -9.12 -6.39
N GLN A 154 17.76 -9.24 -5.23
CA GLN A 154 17.06 -9.33 -3.94
C GLN A 154 16.30 -8.04 -3.59
N LEU A 155 16.60 -6.93 -4.29
CA LEU A 155 15.84 -5.69 -4.11
C LEU A 155 14.36 -5.84 -4.54
N TRP A 156 13.98 -6.85 -5.32
CA TRP A 156 12.58 -7.10 -5.66
C TRP A 156 11.78 -7.77 -4.54
N ASN A 157 12.43 -8.58 -3.70
CA ASN A 157 11.78 -9.45 -2.72
C ASN A 157 12.15 -9.15 -1.26
N ASN A 158 12.85 -8.04 -1.00
CA ASN A 158 13.14 -7.57 0.36
C ASN A 158 12.47 -6.22 0.68
N LYS A 159 12.45 -5.84 1.97
CA LYS A 159 11.98 -4.53 2.46
C LYS A 159 13.15 -3.60 2.81
N VAL A 160 14.18 -3.62 1.98
CA VAL A 160 15.35 -2.74 2.09
C VAL A 160 15.24 -1.65 1.03
N ASP A 161 15.46 -0.40 1.43
CA ASP A 161 15.51 0.74 0.50
C ASP A 161 16.86 0.81 -0.24
N PHE A 162 16.87 1.55 -1.34
CA PHE A 162 18.08 1.80 -2.13
C PHE A 162 18.06 3.24 -2.61
N ASN A 163 19.13 3.99 -2.32
CA ASN A 163 19.33 5.38 -2.72
C ASN A 163 18.11 6.29 -2.43
N LEU A 164 17.74 6.45 -1.16
CA LEU A 164 16.61 7.32 -0.74
C LEU A 164 16.73 8.77 -1.27
N ALA A 165 17.94 9.28 -1.50
CA ALA A 165 18.15 10.60 -2.08
C ALA A 165 17.56 10.71 -3.49
N GLY A 166 17.67 9.64 -4.29
CA GLY A 166 17.02 9.54 -5.60
C GLY A 166 15.50 9.61 -5.51
N GLY A 167 14.89 9.32 -4.36
CA GLY A 167 13.44 9.47 -4.17
C GLY A 167 12.94 10.90 -4.07
N LYS A 168 13.83 11.89 -3.89
CA LYS A 168 13.46 13.30 -3.73
C LYS A 168 13.21 14.02 -5.06
N THR A 169 13.70 13.43 -6.15
CA THR A 169 13.65 13.99 -7.50
C THR A 169 12.72 13.20 -8.39
N GLY A 170 12.14 13.87 -9.39
CA GLY A 170 11.18 13.27 -10.31
C GLY A 170 11.82 12.40 -11.38
N LEU A 171 11.63 12.78 -12.64
CA LEU A 171 12.00 12.01 -13.83
C LEU A 171 13.49 12.16 -14.22
N ASP A 172 14.38 12.13 -13.22
CA ASP A 172 15.84 12.10 -13.44
C ASP A 172 16.34 10.68 -13.77
N MET A 173 17.66 10.49 -13.80
CA MET A 173 18.30 9.20 -14.12
C MET A 173 18.94 8.52 -12.89
N GLN A 174 18.52 8.90 -11.68
CA GLN A 174 19.03 8.28 -10.45
C GLN A 174 18.15 7.09 -10.06
N GLU A 175 18.76 5.91 -9.96
CA GLU A 175 18.10 4.71 -9.46
C GLU A 175 17.62 4.89 -8.02
N THR A 176 16.45 4.36 -7.69
CA THR A 176 15.94 4.37 -6.31
C THR A 176 14.99 3.21 -6.08
N LYS A 177 14.92 2.74 -4.84
CA LYS A 177 13.83 1.93 -4.31
C LYS A 177 13.41 2.52 -2.97
N LEU A 178 12.15 2.93 -2.87
CA LEU A 178 11.64 3.65 -1.71
C LEU A 178 10.80 2.75 -0.81
N PRO A 179 10.61 3.10 0.48
CA PRO A 179 9.72 2.35 1.36
C PRO A 179 8.27 2.25 0.87
N THR A 180 7.83 3.21 0.07
CA THR A 180 6.55 3.18 -0.66
C THR A 180 6.40 1.96 -1.57
N TYR A 181 7.50 1.29 -1.96
CA TYR A 181 7.48 -0.01 -2.63
C TYR A 181 6.76 -1.10 -1.83
N TRP A 182 6.86 -1.08 -0.49
CA TRP A 182 6.26 -2.09 0.40
C TRP A 182 5.21 -1.53 1.36
N SER A 183 5.08 -0.21 1.50
CA SER A 183 4.15 0.43 2.44
C SER A 183 2.90 1.04 1.79
N THR A 184 2.89 1.25 0.47
CA THR A 184 1.80 1.99 -0.20
C THR A 184 0.79 1.02 -0.84
N HIS A 185 -0.44 1.03 -0.33
CA HIS A 185 -1.58 0.40 -1.00
C HIS A 185 -1.96 1.19 -2.25
N PHE A 186 -2.39 0.50 -3.31
CA PHE A 186 -2.77 1.16 -4.56
C PHE A 186 -3.82 0.37 -5.34
N SER A 187 -4.44 1.07 -6.28
CA SER A 187 -5.37 0.53 -7.29
C SER A 187 -4.83 0.63 -8.71
N LYS A 188 -3.83 1.49 -8.94
CA LYS A 188 -3.23 1.74 -10.25
C LYS A 188 -1.72 1.79 -10.16
N ILE A 189 -1.06 1.33 -11.22
CA ILE A 189 0.37 1.46 -11.43
C ILE A 189 0.58 2.27 -12.71
N CYS A 190 1.42 3.30 -12.65
CA CYS A 190 1.87 4.02 -13.83
C CYS A 190 3.35 3.69 -14.09
N LEU A 191 3.60 3.07 -15.23
CA LEU A 191 4.93 2.67 -15.68
C LEU A 191 5.42 3.67 -16.70
N GLY A 192 6.60 4.25 -16.46
CA GLY A 192 7.24 5.21 -17.35
C GLY A 192 8.57 4.69 -17.88
N MET A 193 8.87 4.98 -19.14
CA MET A 193 10.22 4.82 -19.70
C MET A 193 10.67 6.13 -20.33
N ARG A 194 11.90 6.55 -19.99
CA ARG A 194 12.59 7.67 -20.62
C ARG A 194 13.63 7.18 -21.61
N LEU A 195 13.54 7.73 -22.81
CA LEU A 195 14.48 7.54 -23.91
C LEU A 195 14.87 8.91 -24.46
N GLY A 196 16.12 9.31 -24.22
CA GLY A 196 16.58 10.68 -24.48
C GLY A 196 15.81 11.69 -23.64
N GLN A 197 15.13 12.62 -24.31
CA GLN A 197 14.29 13.65 -23.66
C GLN A 197 12.82 13.24 -23.52
N GLN A 198 12.38 12.16 -24.17
CA GLN A 198 10.99 11.73 -24.14
C GLN A 198 10.76 10.78 -22.99
N VAL A 199 9.67 10.99 -22.25
CA VAL A 199 9.16 10.04 -21.25
C VAL A 199 7.75 9.64 -21.65
N ARG A 200 7.51 8.34 -21.76
CA ARG A 200 6.21 7.78 -22.12
C ARG A 200 5.72 6.89 -21.01
N PHE A 201 4.40 6.90 -20.79
CA PHE A 201 3.76 6.23 -19.68
C PHE A 201 2.68 5.28 -20.16
N ILE A 202 2.47 4.20 -19.41
CA ILE A 202 1.33 3.29 -19.55
C ILE A 202 0.76 3.02 -18.16
N MET A 203 -0.55 2.75 -18.10
CA MET A 203 -1.25 2.48 -16.85
C MET A 203 -1.66 1.01 -16.76
N ILE A 204 -1.54 0.43 -15.57
CA ILE A 204 -2.09 -0.88 -15.22
C ILE A 204 -3.09 -0.68 -14.08
N ASN A 205 -4.34 -1.08 -14.28
CA ASN A 205 -5.33 -1.16 -13.20
C ASN A 205 -5.09 -2.46 -12.42
N LYS A 206 -4.58 -2.35 -11.19
CA LYS A 206 -4.27 -3.49 -10.33
C LYS A 206 -4.33 -3.09 -8.86
N HIS A 207 -5.22 -3.73 -8.11
CA HIS A 207 -5.23 -3.61 -6.66
C HIS A 207 -4.14 -4.47 -6.02
N ALA A 208 -3.37 -3.87 -5.10
CA ALA A 208 -2.44 -4.59 -4.24
C ALA A 208 -2.13 -3.78 -2.97
N ASN A 209 -1.76 -4.48 -1.89
CA ASN A 209 -1.32 -3.85 -0.64
C ASN A 209 0.02 -3.11 -0.78
N SER A 210 0.83 -3.51 -1.76
CA SER A 210 2.08 -2.85 -2.16
C SER A 210 2.69 -3.57 -3.36
N LEU A 211 3.68 -2.95 -4.00
CA LEU A 211 4.38 -3.55 -5.13
C LEU A 211 5.22 -4.75 -4.65
N TYR A 212 5.74 -4.68 -3.43
CA TYR A 212 6.33 -5.80 -2.71
C TYR A 212 5.37 -7.00 -2.64
N SER A 213 4.15 -6.82 -2.15
CA SER A 213 3.19 -7.94 -2.02
C SER A 213 2.78 -8.53 -3.37
N LEU A 214 2.87 -7.72 -4.44
CA LEU A 214 2.54 -8.14 -5.80
C LEU A 214 3.68 -8.90 -6.50
N ILE A 215 4.94 -8.65 -6.11
CA ILE A 215 6.12 -9.16 -6.82
C ILE A 215 6.95 -10.16 -6.01
N ALA A 216 7.08 -9.95 -4.70
CA ALA A 216 8.11 -10.59 -3.87
C ALA A 216 8.01 -12.12 -3.81
N ASP A 217 6.81 -12.69 -3.96
CA ASP A 217 6.60 -14.14 -3.95
C ASP A 217 7.03 -14.84 -5.26
N GLY A 218 7.46 -14.06 -6.27
CA GLY A 218 7.93 -14.58 -7.54
C GLY A 218 6.85 -15.20 -8.43
N LYS A 219 5.57 -15.18 -8.03
CA LYS A 219 4.48 -15.79 -8.80
C LYS A 219 4.13 -14.93 -10.01
N TYR A 220 3.96 -15.58 -11.16
CA TYR A 220 3.46 -14.94 -12.37
C TYR A 220 2.03 -14.45 -12.17
N ARG A 221 1.74 -13.23 -12.64
CA ARG A 221 0.41 -12.64 -12.64
C ARG A 221 0.20 -11.88 -13.94
N ALA A 222 -0.74 -12.33 -14.75
CA ALA A 222 -1.02 -11.73 -16.05
C ALA A 222 -1.54 -10.28 -15.94
N THR A 223 -1.24 -9.47 -16.96
CA THR A 223 -1.95 -8.23 -17.27
C THR A 223 -2.76 -8.40 -18.55
N THR A 224 -3.59 -7.41 -18.87
CA THR A 224 -4.42 -7.38 -20.08
C THR A 224 -4.21 -6.08 -20.87
N LEU A 225 -2.99 -5.56 -20.90
CA LEU A 225 -2.68 -4.30 -21.60
C LEU A 225 -2.60 -4.50 -23.11
N GLY A 226 -2.13 -5.67 -23.52
CA GLY A 226 -1.85 -5.98 -24.90
C GLY A 226 -0.51 -5.42 -25.38
N ARG A 227 0.03 -6.12 -26.40
CA ARG A 227 1.29 -5.82 -27.07
C ARG A 227 1.46 -4.35 -27.45
N HIS A 228 0.44 -3.77 -28.08
CA HIS A 228 0.49 -2.39 -28.56
C HIS A 228 0.79 -1.41 -27.42
N GLN A 229 0.14 -1.57 -26.27
CA GLN A 229 0.33 -0.69 -25.13
C GLN A 229 1.77 -0.75 -24.61
N TRP A 230 2.35 -1.95 -24.46
CA TRP A 230 3.76 -2.10 -24.05
C TRP A 230 4.73 -1.41 -25.01
N LYS A 231 4.49 -1.52 -26.32
CA LYS A 231 5.31 -0.85 -27.35
C LYS A 231 5.28 0.68 -27.24
N THR A 232 4.17 1.27 -26.79
CA THR A 232 4.07 2.74 -26.63
C THR A 232 5.10 3.32 -25.66
N LEU A 233 5.63 2.55 -24.69
CA LEU A 233 6.67 3.00 -23.76
C LEU A 233 7.94 3.52 -24.46
N LEU A 234 8.23 3.03 -25.67
CA LEU A 234 9.40 3.41 -26.46
C LEU A 234 9.02 3.95 -27.85
N GLY A 235 7.72 4.14 -28.09
CA GLY A 235 7.18 4.68 -29.35
C GLY A 235 7.63 3.88 -30.57
N SER A 236 7.98 4.59 -31.63
CA SER A 236 8.40 4.02 -32.92
C SER A 236 9.73 3.25 -32.87
N GLN A 237 10.48 3.34 -31.78
CA GLN A 237 11.73 2.60 -31.63
C GLN A 237 11.52 1.17 -31.08
N SER A 238 10.35 0.90 -30.48
CA SER A 238 10.05 -0.42 -29.92
C SER A 238 10.05 -1.51 -30.99
N SER A 239 10.52 -2.69 -30.63
CA SER A 239 10.47 -3.90 -31.44
C SER A 239 10.13 -5.10 -30.57
N LEU A 240 9.28 -5.99 -31.06
CA LEU A 240 8.97 -7.24 -30.37
C LEU A 240 8.73 -8.31 -31.43
N GLN A 241 9.06 -9.57 -31.19
CA GLN A 241 8.67 -10.67 -32.09
C GLN A 241 7.17 -10.93 -31.96
N GLU A 242 6.50 -11.38 -33.02
CA GLU A 242 5.05 -11.20 -33.22
C GLU A 242 4.13 -12.01 -32.28
N HIS A 243 4.60 -13.14 -31.78
CA HIS A 243 3.81 -14.14 -31.05
C HIS A 243 4.17 -14.24 -29.55
N CYS A 244 3.62 -15.24 -28.85
CA CYS A 244 3.64 -15.45 -27.39
C CYS A 244 2.90 -14.38 -26.57
N ASN A 245 3.29 -13.11 -26.70
CA ASN A 245 2.72 -11.94 -26.00
C ASN A 245 2.47 -12.14 -24.48
N LEU A 246 3.32 -12.91 -23.80
CA LEU A 246 3.15 -13.18 -22.37
C LEU A 246 3.50 -11.93 -21.56
N GLU A 247 2.51 -11.32 -20.92
CA GLU A 247 2.65 -10.05 -20.20
C GLU A 247 2.24 -10.13 -18.72
N GLY A 248 2.83 -9.26 -17.91
CA GLY A 248 2.40 -9.02 -16.53
C GLY A 248 3.54 -8.90 -15.54
N PHE A 249 3.32 -9.46 -14.34
CA PHE A 249 4.27 -9.46 -13.23
C PHE A 249 4.96 -10.82 -13.12
N ASN A 250 6.25 -10.82 -12.79
CA ASN A 250 7.11 -12.01 -12.70
C ASN A 250 6.98 -12.91 -13.95
N VAL A 251 7.09 -12.31 -15.13
CA VAL A 251 6.94 -13.02 -16.40
C VAL A 251 8.11 -13.96 -16.59
N HIS A 252 7.81 -15.26 -16.51
CA HIS A 252 8.79 -16.33 -16.61
C HIS A 252 8.11 -17.60 -17.15
N PRO A 253 8.15 -17.84 -18.47
CA PRO A 253 7.47 -19.00 -19.06
C PRO A 253 8.11 -20.33 -18.66
N ARG A 254 9.43 -20.36 -18.49
CA ARG A 254 10.20 -21.56 -18.12
C ARG A 254 11.51 -21.22 -17.41
N PRO A 255 11.97 -22.05 -16.45
CA PRO A 255 13.28 -21.92 -15.81
C PRO A 255 14.40 -21.63 -16.82
N ASN A 256 15.30 -20.70 -16.50
CA ASN A 256 16.44 -20.30 -17.34
C ASN A 256 16.14 -19.59 -18.69
N HIS A 257 14.88 -19.29 -19.01
CA HIS A 257 14.55 -18.50 -20.20
C HIS A 257 14.48 -16.99 -19.92
N ARG A 258 14.22 -16.19 -20.97
CA ARG A 258 14.04 -14.74 -20.84
C ARG A 258 12.93 -14.44 -19.83
N ARG A 259 13.21 -13.44 -18.99
CA ARG A 259 12.41 -13.06 -17.83
C ARG A 259 12.34 -11.56 -17.69
N VAL A 260 11.21 -11.07 -17.18
CA VAL A 260 11.00 -9.66 -16.85
C VAL A 260 10.09 -9.53 -15.63
N ARG A 261 10.41 -8.64 -14.70
CA ARG A 261 9.62 -8.48 -13.45
C ARG A 261 8.28 -7.83 -13.71
N ILE A 262 8.26 -6.83 -14.59
CA ILE A 262 7.04 -6.17 -15.05
C ILE A 262 7.22 -5.91 -16.53
N GLY A 263 6.47 -6.57 -17.41
CA GLY A 263 6.71 -6.43 -18.85
C GLY A 263 5.97 -7.43 -19.71
N ILE A 264 6.38 -7.51 -20.96
CA ILE A 264 5.93 -8.46 -21.97
C ILE A 264 7.12 -9.20 -22.58
N LEU A 265 6.94 -10.49 -22.86
CA LEU A 265 7.82 -11.30 -23.71
C LEU A 265 7.15 -11.56 -25.06
N GLY A 266 7.95 -11.54 -26.12
CA GLY A 266 7.51 -11.89 -27.47
C GLY A 266 8.41 -12.96 -28.08
N ASN A 267 7.84 -13.72 -29.00
CA ASN A 267 8.52 -14.79 -29.69
C ASN A 267 8.10 -14.88 -31.16
N ASN A 268 8.91 -15.50 -32.04
CA ASN A 268 8.48 -15.79 -33.41
C ASN A 268 7.69 -17.09 -33.50
N GLU A 269 7.87 -18.01 -32.55
CA GLU A 269 6.98 -19.17 -32.43
C GLU A 269 5.74 -18.82 -31.59
N ASN A 270 4.65 -19.57 -31.82
CA ASN A 270 3.38 -19.40 -31.09
C ASN A 270 3.49 -19.67 -29.58
N HIS A 271 4.55 -20.34 -29.13
CA HIS A 271 4.77 -20.64 -27.72
C HIS A 271 5.73 -19.66 -27.06
N CYS A 272 5.66 -19.56 -25.73
CA CYS A 272 6.53 -18.70 -24.93
C CYS A 272 7.81 -19.38 -24.42
N ASN A 273 8.18 -20.53 -24.99
CA ASN A 273 9.26 -21.36 -24.44
C ASN A 273 10.66 -20.96 -24.92
N SER A 274 10.78 -20.04 -25.88
CA SER A 274 12.04 -19.62 -26.50
C SER A 274 12.10 -18.11 -26.74
N CYS A 275 11.22 -17.32 -26.13
CA CYS A 275 11.06 -15.89 -26.40
C CYS A 275 12.38 -15.15 -26.61
N ASP A 276 12.55 -14.48 -27.76
CA ASP A 276 13.74 -13.68 -28.07
C ASP A 276 13.61 -12.18 -27.89
N SER A 277 12.41 -11.73 -27.57
CA SER A 277 12.13 -10.32 -27.41
C SER A 277 11.36 -10.01 -26.13
N ARG A 278 11.51 -8.78 -25.64
CA ARG A 278 10.90 -8.30 -24.41
C ARG A 278 10.83 -6.78 -24.36
N ILE A 279 9.85 -6.26 -23.63
CA ILE A 279 9.79 -4.87 -23.17
C ILE A 279 9.46 -4.90 -21.68
N GLY A 280 10.19 -4.15 -20.85
CA GLY A 280 9.78 -3.97 -19.47
C GLY A 280 10.89 -3.60 -18.49
N PHE A 281 10.64 -3.93 -17.24
CA PHE A 281 11.40 -3.53 -16.06
C PHE A 281 11.93 -4.77 -15.34
N GLY A 282 13.20 -4.74 -14.97
CA GLY A 282 13.84 -5.82 -14.22
C GLY A 282 14.03 -7.11 -15.03
N SER A 283 14.69 -7.02 -16.18
CA SER A 283 15.02 -8.20 -16.97
C SER A 283 16.18 -9.03 -16.39
N ALA A 284 16.23 -10.33 -16.72
CA ALA A 284 17.28 -11.24 -16.28
C ALA A 284 18.60 -11.08 -17.05
N ASP A 285 18.54 -10.55 -18.27
CA ASP A 285 19.71 -10.31 -19.12
C ASP A 285 20.48 -9.08 -18.63
N SER A 286 21.78 -9.27 -18.41
CA SER A 286 22.69 -8.26 -17.86
C SER A 286 22.92 -7.09 -18.81
N SER A 287 22.64 -7.24 -20.09
CA SER A 287 22.87 -6.20 -21.08
C SER A 287 21.79 -5.13 -21.11
N ASN A 288 20.58 -5.42 -20.62
CA ASN A 288 19.46 -4.49 -20.62
C ASN A 288 18.43 -4.89 -19.56
N VAL A 289 18.49 -4.20 -18.43
CA VAL A 289 17.62 -4.44 -17.27
C VAL A 289 16.26 -3.74 -17.40
N CYS A 290 16.19 -2.62 -18.10
CA CYS A 290 14.96 -1.86 -18.34
C CYS A 290 14.96 -1.24 -19.74
N GLY A 291 13.89 -1.46 -20.49
CA GLY A 291 13.76 -1.02 -21.88
C GLY A 291 13.29 -2.15 -22.77
N ASN A 292 13.88 -2.26 -23.97
CA ASN A 292 13.49 -3.22 -24.99
C ASN A 292 14.67 -3.99 -25.56
N VAL A 293 14.51 -5.31 -25.66
CA VAL A 293 15.37 -6.17 -26.46
C VAL A 293 14.51 -6.93 -27.45
N ALA A 294 14.92 -6.95 -28.70
CA ALA A 294 14.40 -7.85 -29.72
C ALA A 294 15.59 -8.42 -30.49
N ALA A 295 15.66 -9.74 -30.57
CA ALA A 295 16.65 -10.44 -31.39
C ALA A 295 15.91 -11.35 -32.38
N TRP A 296 16.63 -11.74 -33.44
CA TRP A 296 16.13 -12.68 -34.43
C TRP A 296 14.85 -12.21 -35.11
N ARG A 297 14.85 -10.97 -35.61
CA ARG A 297 13.77 -10.37 -36.40
C ARG A 297 12.51 -10.07 -35.59
N GLY A 298 12.60 -9.08 -34.70
CA GLY A 298 11.40 -8.42 -34.18
C GLY A 298 10.66 -7.63 -35.27
N ASP A 299 9.41 -7.25 -34.98
CA ASP A 299 8.54 -6.50 -35.90
C ASP A 299 9.06 -5.11 -36.32
N ASN A 300 10.14 -4.63 -35.71
CA ASN A 300 10.86 -3.43 -36.09
C ASN A 300 12.39 -3.68 -36.08
N GLY A 301 12.79 -4.89 -36.48
CA GLY A 301 14.18 -5.34 -36.50
C GLY A 301 14.76 -5.59 -35.11
N ASP A 302 16.05 -5.93 -35.07
CA ASP A 302 16.74 -6.20 -33.80
C ASP A 302 17.01 -4.90 -33.04
N LYS A 303 16.77 -4.92 -31.73
CA LYS A 303 16.89 -3.75 -30.83
C LYS A 303 17.55 -4.13 -29.52
N GLN A 304 18.32 -3.20 -28.98
CA GLN A 304 18.86 -3.24 -27.61
C GLN A 304 18.79 -1.85 -26.98
N ILE A 305 17.56 -1.43 -26.64
CA ILE A 305 17.25 -0.07 -26.17
C ILE A 305 17.22 -0.08 -24.64
N LYS A 306 18.21 0.54 -24.00
CA LYS A 306 18.20 0.79 -22.55
C LYS A 306 17.42 2.07 -22.28
N ALA A 307 16.52 2.01 -21.31
CA ALA A 307 15.72 3.15 -20.88
C ALA A 307 15.87 3.38 -19.38
N MET A 308 15.60 4.61 -18.95
CA MET A 308 15.36 4.89 -17.54
C MET A 308 13.90 4.59 -17.22
N GLY A 309 13.66 3.63 -16.35
CA GLY A 309 12.33 3.21 -15.91
C GLY A 309 11.86 3.95 -14.65
N TYR A 310 10.58 4.31 -14.61
CA TYR A 310 9.90 4.87 -13.45
C TYR A 310 8.67 4.05 -13.12
N ILE A 311 8.46 3.79 -11.83
CA ILE A 311 7.26 3.11 -11.34
C ILE A 311 6.60 4.02 -10.31
N PHE A 312 5.36 4.39 -10.60
CA PHE A 312 4.48 5.13 -9.70
C PHE A 312 3.25 4.31 -9.36
N VAL A 313 2.65 4.58 -8.20
CA VAL A 313 1.40 3.96 -7.76
C VAL A 313 0.39 5.00 -7.25
N GLN A 314 -0.90 4.68 -7.38
CA GLN A 314 -2.03 5.52 -6.97
C GLN A 314 -3.19 4.67 -6.45
#